data_AF-A0A7R9MS52-F1
#
_entry.id   AF-A0A7R9MS52-F1
#
_cell.length_a   1.000
_cell.length_b   1.000
_cell.length_c   1.000
_cell.angle_alpha   90.00
_cell.angle_beta   90.00
_cell.angle_gamma   90.00
#
_symmetry.space_group_name_H-M   'P 1'
#
loop_
_entity.id
_entity.type
_entity.pdbx_description
1 polymer ?
#
loop_
_entity_poly.entity_id
_entity_poly.type
_entity_poly.pdbx_seq_one_letter_code
_entity_poly.pdbx_strand_id
1 'polypeptide(L)'
;MSDDLVLDPDIRVWVFLPIVIITFFVGILRHYVSILISSTKKIELQQVMDSQAMIRSRLLRENGKYLPKQSFLVRRHYFNDEENGYFKVSQKRQTSAPNPMTDPSMMTDMLKGNVTNVLPMILIGGWINWTFSGFVTTRVPFPLTLRFKPMLQRGIELMSLDASWVSSASWYFLNVFGLRSIYALVLGENNAAD
;
A
#
# COMPACT_ATOMS: atom_id res chain seq x y z
N MET A 1 4.93 -41.39 -5.20
CA MET A 1 3.57 -41.50 -5.77
C MET A 1 2.88 -40.19 -5.48
N SER A 2 2.61 -39.39 -6.50
CA SER A 2 1.76 -38.21 -6.37
C SER A 2 0.34 -38.70 -6.17
N ASP A 3 -0.13 -38.70 -4.91
CA ASP A 3 -1.55 -38.88 -4.61
C ASP A 3 -2.28 -37.64 -5.17
N ASP A 4 -2.67 -37.74 -6.44
CA ASP A 4 -3.51 -36.75 -7.09
C ASP A 4 -4.90 -36.87 -6.49
N LEU A 5 -5.13 -36.03 -5.47
CA LEU A 5 -6.44 -35.88 -4.85
C LEU A 5 -7.43 -35.44 -5.93
N VAL A 6 -8.46 -36.26 -6.17
CA VAL A 6 -9.58 -35.87 -7.02
C VAL A 6 -10.49 -34.96 -6.20
N LEU A 7 -10.50 -33.68 -6.54
CA LEU A 7 -11.42 -32.71 -5.95
C LEU A 7 -12.77 -32.75 -6.67
N ASP A 8 -13.84 -32.48 -5.93
CA ASP A 8 -15.17 -32.30 -6.48
C ASP A 8 -15.18 -31.13 -7.48
N PRO A 9 -15.62 -31.35 -8.74
CA PRO A 9 -15.77 -30.29 -9.73
C PRO A 9 -16.60 -29.10 -9.26
N ASP A 10 -17.56 -29.31 -8.35
CA ASP A 10 -18.43 -28.25 -7.84
C ASP A 10 -17.66 -27.20 -7.03
N ILE A 11 -16.56 -27.57 -6.37
CA ILE A 11 -15.68 -26.63 -5.64
C ILE A 11 -15.12 -25.56 -6.58
N ARG A 12 -14.87 -25.90 -7.85
CA ARG A 12 -14.36 -24.96 -8.84
C ARG A 12 -15.38 -23.86 -9.16
N VAL A 13 -16.66 -24.23 -9.29
CA VAL A 13 -17.72 -23.32 -9.70
C VAL A 13 -18.24 -22.51 -8.51
N TRP A 14 -18.34 -23.13 -7.35
CA TRP A 14 -18.96 -22.54 -6.16
C TRP A 14 -18.01 -21.85 -5.19
N VAL A 15 -16.70 -22.16 -5.25
CA VAL A 15 -15.73 -21.59 -4.31
C VAL A 15 -14.62 -20.86 -5.06
N PHE A 16 -13.98 -21.51 -6.02
CA PHE A 16 -12.82 -20.94 -6.71
C PHE A 16 -13.19 -19.67 -7.51
N LEU A 17 -14.18 -19.78 -8.41
CA LEU A 17 -14.60 -18.65 -9.27
C LEU A 17 -15.25 -17.51 -8.45
N PRO A 18 -16.14 -17.77 -7.48
CA PRO A 18 -16.74 -16.69 -6.68
C PRO A 18 -15.71 -15.93 -5.86
N ILE A 19 -14.69 -16.59 -5.30
CA ILE A 19 -13.62 -15.89 -4.57
C ILE A 19 -12.89 -14.90 -5.48
N VAL A 20 -12.57 -15.28 -6.73
CA VAL A 20 -11.91 -14.38 -7.70
C VAL A 20 -12.79 -13.18 -8.06
N ILE A 21 -14.09 -13.43 -8.25
CA ILE A 21 -15.05 -12.37 -8.57
C ILE A 21 -15.21 -11.40 -7.39
N ILE A 22 -15.37 -11.93 -6.17
CA ILE A 22 -15.50 -11.13 -4.95
C ILE A 22 -14.24 -10.29 -4.73
N THR A 23 -13.05 -10.89 -4.81
CA THR A 23 -11.79 -10.16 -4.62
C THR A 23 -11.65 -9.02 -5.61
N PHE A 24 -11.97 -9.27 -6.89
CA PHE A 24 -11.89 -8.29 -7.96
C PHE A 24 -12.84 -7.09 -7.73
N PHE A 25 -14.12 -7.35 -7.48
CA PHE A 25 -15.10 -6.28 -7.27
C PHE A 25 -14.86 -5.51 -5.96
N VAL A 26 -14.45 -6.20 -4.89
CA VAL A 26 -14.06 -5.55 -3.64
C VAL A 26 -12.86 -4.63 -3.86
N GLY A 27 -11.87 -5.05 -4.64
CA GLY A 27 -10.72 -4.21 -4.96
C GLY A 27 -11.11 -2.92 -5.69
N ILE A 28 -12.02 -3.02 -6.65
CA ILE A 28 -12.57 -1.85 -7.38
C ILE A 28 -13.39 -0.96 -6.43
N LEU A 29 -14.27 -1.54 -5.62
CA LEU A 29 -15.09 -0.79 -4.67
C LEU A 29 -14.20 -0.05 -3.65
N ARG A 30 -13.16 -0.71 -3.14
CA ARG A 30 -12.16 -0.10 -2.25
C ARG A 30 -11.51 1.12 -2.90
N HIS A 31 -11.11 1.02 -4.16
CA HIS A 31 -10.49 2.12 -4.89
C HIS A 31 -11.41 3.35 -4.94
N TYR A 32 -12.69 3.16 -5.31
CA TYR A 32 -13.65 4.26 -5.34
C TYR A 32 -13.97 4.83 -3.96
N VAL A 33 -14.11 3.98 -2.93
CA VAL A 33 -14.31 4.44 -1.55
C VAL A 33 -13.11 5.24 -1.06
N SER A 34 -11.90 4.82 -1.40
CA SER A 34 -10.67 5.56 -1.05
C SER A 34 -10.64 6.94 -1.71
N ILE A 35 -11.02 7.05 -2.98
CA ILE A 35 -11.16 8.35 -3.67
C ILE A 35 -12.20 9.24 -2.96
N LEU A 36 -13.34 8.69 -2.56
CA LEU A 36 -14.40 9.43 -1.88
C LEU A 36 -14.00 9.91 -0.48
N ILE A 37 -13.20 9.13 0.24
CA ILE A 37 -12.73 9.45 1.60
C ILE A 37 -11.49 10.36 1.56
N SER A 38 -10.73 10.34 0.47
CA SER A 38 -9.55 11.18 0.30
C SER A 38 -9.94 12.65 0.34
N SER A 39 -9.53 13.33 1.41
CA SER A 39 -9.73 14.76 1.60
C SER A 39 -8.44 15.50 1.33
N THR A 40 -8.51 16.61 0.59
CA THR A 40 -7.39 17.52 0.43
C THR A 40 -7.12 18.18 1.78
N LYS A 41 -6.00 17.80 2.42
CA LYS A 41 -5.56 18.45 3.65
C LYS A 41 -5.46 19.96 3.43
N LYS A 42 -5.94 20.75 4.39
CA LYS A 42 -5.73 22.19 4.38
C LYS A 42 -4.24 22.45 4.61
N ILE A 43 -3.53 22.79 3.55
CA ILE A 43 -2.11 23.09 3.62
C ILE A 43 -1.95 24.52 4.11
N GLU A 44 -1.09 24.72 5.11
CA GLU A 44 -0.73 26.06 5.55
C GLU A 44 0.09 26.75 4.44
N LEU A 45 -0.31 27.97 4.07
CA LEU A 45 0.34 28.73 2.99
C LEU A 45 1.85 28.89 3.25
N GLN A 46 2.23 29.07 4.52
CA GLN A 46 3.61 29.17 4.95
C GLN A 46 4.42 27.89 4.65
N GLN A 47 3.84 26.71 4.91
CA GLN A 47 4.47 25.42 4.63
C GLN A 47 4.65 25.20 3.12
N VAL A 48 3.70 25.64 2.30
CA VAL A 48 3.83 25.60 0.83
C VAL A 48 4.98 26.49 0.36
N MET A 49 5.07 27.71 0.88
CA MET A 49 6.13 28.65 0.53
C MET A 49 7.51 28.08 0.85
N ASP A 50 7.68 27.49 2.04
CA ASP A 50 8.95 26.91 2.47
C ASP A 50 9.32 25.66 1.65
N SER A 51 8.34 24.82 1.30
CA SER A 51 8.54 23.67 0.40
C SER A 51 8.99 24.11 -1.00
N GLN A 52 8.35 25.13 -1.58
CA GLN A 52 8.74 25.67 -2.88
C GLN A 52 10.12 26.35 -2.83
N ALA A 53 10.46 27.03 -1.73
CA ALA A 53 11.80 27.60 -1.53
C ALA A 53 12.89 26.51 -1.49
N MET A 54 12.61 25.36 -0.86
CA MET A 54 13.52 24.20 -0.87
C MET A 54 13.65 23.58 -2.26
N ILE A 55 12.56 23.43 -3.02
CA ILE A 55 12.62 22.92 -4.40
C ILE A 55 13.46 23.88 -5.26
N ARG A 56 13.25 25.19 -5.12
CA ARG A 56 14.01 26.21 -5.83
C ARG A 56 15.50 26.17 -5.49
N SER A 57 15.88 25.96 -4.23
CA SER A 57 17.29 25.85 -3.85
C SER A 57 17.94 24.58 -4.38
N ARG A 58 17.21 23.45 -4.41
CA ARG A 58 17.65 22.21 -5.06
C ARG A 58 17.92 22.43 -6.54
N LEU A 59 16.96 23.02 -7.26
CA LEU A 59 17.09 23.32 -8.69
C LEU A 59 18.25 24.29 -8.96
N LEU A 60 18.45 25.31 -8.12
CA LEU A 60 19.58 26.22 -8.23
C LEU A 60 20.92 25.50 -8.06
N ARG A 61 21.01 24.51 -7.17
CA ARG A 61 22.22 23.71 -6.95
C ARG A 61 22.51 22.76 -8.11
N GLU A 62 21.48 22.09 -8.62
CA GLU A 62 21.61 21.08 -9.70
C GLU A 62 21.80 21.73 -11.08
N ASN A 63 21.03 22.78 -11.38
CA ASN A 63 20.97 23.42 -12.69
C ASN A 63 21.59 24.83 -12.71
N GLY A 64 22.29 25.24 -11.64
CA GLY A 64 22.93 26.55 -11.54
C GLY A 64 24.01 26.81 -12.60
N LYS A 65 24.54 25.75 -13.23
CA LYS A 65 25.53 25.81 -14.32
C LYS A 65 25.05 26.49 -15.59
N TYR A 66 23.72 26.57 -15.81
CA TYR A 66 23.14 27.25 -16.97
C TYR A 66 22.97 28.76 -16.77
N LEU A 67 23.20 29.26 -15.55
CA LEU A 67 23.06 30.69 -15.22
C LEU A 67 24.42 31.39 -15.33
N PRO A 68 24.43 32.70 -15.67
CA PRO A 68 25.63 33.52 -15.54
C PRO A 68 26.16 33.48 -14.11
N LYS A 69 27.48 33.42 -13.94
CA LYS A 69 28.16 33.29 -12.62
C LYS A 69 27.64 34.31 -11.60
N GLN A 70 27.50 35.57 -12.01
CA GLN A 70 27.01 36.64 -11.13
C GLN A 70 25.57 36.36 -10.64
N SER A 71 24.71 35.93 -11.55
CA SER A 71 23.31 35.59 -11.26
C SER A 71 23.17 34.41 -10.29
N PHE A 72 24.07 33.43 -10.39
CA PHE A 72 24.12 32.31 -9.45
C PHE A 72 24.58 32.75 -8.07
N LEU A 73 25.65 33.55 -7.99
CA LEU A 73 26.21 34.03 -6.72
C LEU A 73 25.21 34.88 -5.92
N VAL A 74 24.47 35.77 -6.57
CA VAL A 74 23.42 36.59 -5.92
C VAL A 74 22.31 35.71 -5.33
N ARG A 75 21.84 34.70 -6.09
CA ARG A 75 20.80 33.77 -5.63
C ARG A 75 21.31 32.83 -4.52
N ARG A 76 22.58 32.43 -4.58
CA ARG A 76 23.24 31.66 -3.52
C ARG A 76 23.36 32.48 -2.25
N HIS A 77 23.73 33.75 -2.37
CA HIS A 77 23.82 34.67 -1.24
C HIS A 77 22.45 34.86 -0.57
N TYR A 78 21.38 35.10 -1.35
CA TYR A 78 20.02 35.24 -0.81
C TYR A 78 19.57 34.06 0.09
N PHE A 79 19.98 32.83 -0.25
CA PHE A 79 19.63 31.66 0.54
C PHE A 79 20.58 31.40 1.73
N ASN A 80 21.88 31.68 1.57
CA ASN A 80 22.93 31.26 2.50
C ASN A 80 23.49 32.39 3.38
N ASP A 81 23.02 33.63 3.23
CA ASP A 81 23.48 34.76 4.03
C ASP A 81 23.31 34.49 5.54
N GLU A 82 24.29 34.89 6.33
CA GLU A 82 24.40 34.50 7.74
C GLU A 82 23.37 35.23 8.61
N GLU A 83 23.07 36.50 8.30
CA GLU A 83 22.08 37.29 9.02
C GLU A 83 20.68 37.25 8.38
N ASN A 84 20.59 37.45 7.06
CA ASN A 84 19.30 37.61 6.35
C ASN A 84 18.96 36.46 5.40
N GLY A 85 19.73 35.37 5.40
CA GLY A 85 19.48 34.24 4.51
C GLY A 85 18.12 33.61 4.78
N TYR A 86 17.35 33.35 3.71
CA TYR A 86 15.99 32.79 3.83
C TYR A 86 15.96 31.57 4.75
N PHE A 87 16.96 30.67 4.64
CA PHE A 87 17.04 29.45 5.45
C PHE A 87 17.43 29.68 6.91
N LYS A 88 18.20 30.72 7.21
CA LYS A 88 18.61 31.05 8.58
C LYS A 88 17.47 31.74 9.34
N VAL A 89 16.76 32.65 8.66
CA VAL A 89 15.56 33.30 9.20
C VAL A 89 14.43 32.28 9.35
N SER A 90 14.23 31.39 8.37
CA SER A 90 13.20 30.34 8.45
C SER A 90 13.51 29.28 9.52
N GLN A 91 14.79 28.99 9.80
CA GLN A 91 15.19 28.05 10.86
C GLN A 91 14.97 28.63 12.28
N LYS A 92 15.02 29.96 12.43
CA LYS A 92 14.67 30.65 13.69
C LYS A 92 13.16 30.74 13.91
N ARG A 93 12.35 30.60 12.86
CA ARG A 93 10.90 30.42 13.01
C ARG A 93 10.73 29.07 13.68
N GLN A 94 10.12 29.06 14.86
CA GLN A 94 9.76 27.81 15.54
C GLN A 94 8.89 27.00 14.60
N THR A 95 9.50 26.11 13.83
CA THR A 95 8.87 24.84 13.57
C THR A 95 8.75 24.24 14.96
N SER A 96 7.55 24.27 15.54
CA SER A 96 7.12 23.09 16.28
C SER A 96 7.35 21.95 15.30
N ALA A 97 8.53 21.33 15.38
CA ALA A 97 8.76 20.03 14.77
C ALA A 97 7.51 19.26 15.18
N PRO A 98 6.69 18.78 14.24
CA PRO A 98 5.51 18.02 14.61
C PRO A 98 6.07 16.75 15.21
N ASN A 99 6.33 16.80 16.51
CA ASN A 99 6.63 15.63 17.29
C ASN A 99 5.41 14.75 17.06
N PRO A 100 5.59 13.50 16.61
CA PRO A 100 4.48 12.57 16.35
C PRO A 100 3.56 12.38 17.58
N MET A 101 4.00 12.84 18.75
CA MET A 101 3.35 12.77 20.05
C MET A 101 2.52 14.02 20.39
N THR A 102 2.75 15.18 19.76
CA THR A 102 2.03 16.43 20.06
C THR A 102 0.88 16.74 19.11
N ASP A 103 0.86 16.11 17.92
CA ASP A 103 -0.21 16.31 16.94
C ASP A 103 -0.86 14.96 16.57
N PRO A 104 -1.88 14.52 17.35
CA PRO A 104 -2.60 13.26 17.11
C PRO A 104 -3.20 13.16 15.70
N SER A 105 -3.39 14.29 15.01
CA SER A 105 -3.93 14.38 13.65
C SER A 105 -2.99 13.79 12.57
N MET A 106 -1.68 13.98 12.70
CA MET A 106 -0.69 13.54 11.70
C MET A 106 -0.41 12.03 11.79
N MET A 107 -0.33 11.50 13.02
CA MET A 107 -0.20 10.06 13.26
C MET A 107 -1.48 9.31 12.87
N THR A 108 -2.66 9.88 13.16
CA THR A 108 -3.93 9.28 12.74
C THR A 108 -4.07 9.24 11.24
N ASP A 109 -3.59 10.25 10.49
CA ASP A 109 -3.67 10.23 9.03
C ASP A 109 -2.78 9.13 8.40
N MET A 110 -1.57 8.91 8.91
CA MET A 110 -0.69 7.85 8.43
C MET A 110 -1.22 6.45 8.79
N LEU A 111 -1.70 6.29 10.02
CA LEU A 111 -2.33 5.05 10.46
C LEU A 111 -3.63 4.80 9.70
N LYS A 112 -4.45 5.83 9.46
CA LYS A 112 -5.71 5.71 8.71
C LYS A 112 -5.44 5.25 7.29
N GLY A 113 -4.39 5.74 6.61
CA GLY A 113 -4.01 5.23 5.29
C GLY A 113 -3.67 3.74 5.29
N ASN A 114 -2.79 3.31 6.19
CA ASN A 114 -2.38 1.89 6.26
C ASN A 114 -3.52 0.97 6.74
N VAL A 115 -4.31 1.41 7.72
CA VAL A 115 -5.43 0.65 8.28
C VAL A 115 -6.58 0.56 7.26
N THR A 116 -6.91 1.62 6.54
CA THR A 116 -7.95 1.57 5.50
C THR A 116 -7.58 0.64 4.35
N ASN A 117 -6.28 0.44 4.10
CA ASN A 117 -5.81 -0.52 3.10
C ASN A 117 -5.80 -1.97 3.59
N VAL A 118 -5.35 -2.22 4.83
CA VAL A 118 -5.13 -3.58 5.36
C VAL A 118 -6.38 -4.17 6.03
N LEU A 119 -7.18 -3.35 6.71
CA LEU A 119 -8.33 -3.81 7.48
C LEU A 119 -9.39 -4.52 6.62
N PRO A 120 -9.82 -3.99 5.46
CA PRO A 120 -10.80 -4.68 4.62
C PRO A 120 -10.27 -6.03 4.12
N MET A 121 -8.97 -6.10 3.81
CA MET A 121 -8.32 -7.31 3.33
C MET A 121 -8.37 -8.43 4.38
N ILE A 122 -8.08 -8.12 5.65
CA ILE A 122 -8.10 -9.09 6.74
C ILE A 122 -9.54 -9.51 7.07
N LEU A 123 -10.48 -8.57 7.12
CA LEU A 123 -11.89 -8.86 7.43
C LEU A 123 -12.50 -9.83 6.43
N ILE A 124 -12.28 -9.59 5.13
CA ILE A 124 -12.81 -10.45 4.07
C ILE A 124 -12.09 -11.81 4.06
N GLY A 125 -10.78 -11.83 4.30
CA GLY A 125 -10.04 -13.10 4.45
C GLY A 125 -10.54 -13.93 5.64
N GLY A 126 -10.88 -13.28 6.75
CA GLY A 126 -11.51 -13.91 7.91
C GLY A 126 -12.90 -14.46 7.59
N TRP A 127 -13.73 -13.70 6.88
CA TRP A 127 -15.07 -14.11 6.46
C TRP A 127 -15.04 -15.29 5.47
N ILE A 128 -14.12 -15.29 4.51
CA ILE A 128 -13.89 -16.41 3.57
C ILE A 128 -13.44 -17.64 4.34
N ASN A 129 -12.51 -17.48 5.29
CA ASN A 129 -12.07 -18.60 6.11
C ASN A 129 -13.18 -19.16 6.99
N TRP A 130 -14.14 -18.36 7.43
CA TRP A 130 -15.29 -18.84 8.21
C TRP A 130 -16.34 -19.53 7.33
N THR A 131 -16.62 -18.97 6.15
CA THR A 131 -17.66 -19.47 5.23
C THR A 131 -17.21 -20.71 4.46
N PHE A 132 -15.92 -20.77 4.07
CA PHE A 132 -15.34 -21.80 3.22
C PHE A 132 -14.23 -22.58 3.94
N SER A 133 -14.44 -22.97 5.21
CA SER A 133 -13.55 -23.86 5.95
C SER A 133 -13.87 -25.34 5.72
N GLY A 134 -12.90 -26.22 5.99
CA GLY A 134 -13.13 -27.67 6.07
C GLY A 134 -12.79 -28.46 4.80
N PHE A 135 -12.34 -27.80 3.73
CA PHE A 135 -11.98 -28.47 2.48
C PHE A 135 -10.78 -27.80 1.79
N VAL A 136 -10.17 -28.54 0.86
CA VAL A 136 -9.05 -28.11 0.03
C VAL A 136 -9.60 -27.43 -1.23
N THR A 137 -9.07 -26.27 -1.60
CA THR A 137 -9.57 -25.50 -2.76
C THR A 137 -8.81 -25.80 -4.04
N THR A 138 -7.47 -25.72 -4.01
CA THR A 138 -6.65 -25.93 -5.19
C THR A 138 -5.25 -26.39 -4.82
N ARG A 139 -4.49 -26.86 -5.82
CA ARG A 139 -3.08 -27.21 -5.72
C ARG A 139 -2.26 -26.19 -6.46
N VAL A 140 -1.24 -25.68 -5.79
CA VAL A 140 -0.27 -24.74 -6.36
C VAL A 140 0.79 -25.54 -7.14
N PRO A 141 1.22 -25.09 -8.35
CA PRO A 141 2.12 -25.87 -9.23
C PRO A 141 3.59 -25.82 -8.82
N PHE A 142 3.93 -25.25 -7.66
CA PHE A 142 5.30 -25.14 -7.15
C PHE A 142 5.38 -25.68 -5.71
N PRO A 143 6.51 -26.31 -5.33
CA PRO A 143 6.68 -26.88 -4.01
C PRO A 143 6.77 -25.79 -2.93
N LEU A 144 6.04 -25.98 -1.84
CA LEU A 144 6.01 -25.09 -0.69
C LEU A 144 6.68 -25.74 0.53
N THR A 145 7.31 -24.93 1.38
CA THR A 145 7.97 -25.45 2.58
C THR A 145 6.94 -25.81 3.66
N LEU A 146 7.22 -26.86 4.43
CA LEU A 146 6.32 -27.38 5.46
C LEU A 146 5.97 -26.35 6.56
N ARG A 147 6.80 -25.31 6.75
CA ARG A 147 6.56 -24.24 7.74
C ARG A 147 5.39 -23.34 7.38
N PHE A 148 5.02 -23.25 6.09
CA PHE A 148 3.83 -22.50 5.66
C PHE A 148 2.54 -23.30 5.79
N LYS A 149 2.62 -24.62 6.01
CA LYS A 149 1.47 -25.52 6.12
C LYS A 149 0.38 -25.03 7.10
N PRO A 150 0.67 -24.67 8.37
CA PRO A 150 -0.37 -24.21 9.30
C PRO A 150 -1.07 -22.91 8.85
N MET A 151 -0.39 -22.09 8.05
CA MET A 151 -0.97 -20.87 7.47
C MET A 151 -1.82 -21.18 6.24
N LEU A 152 -1.36 -22.10 5.39
CA LEU A 152 -1.98 -22.40 4.10
C LEU A 152 -3.14 -23.40 4.16
N GLN A 153 -3.17 -24.21 5.21
CA GLN A 153 -4.17 -25.26 5.41
C GLN A 153 -5.03 -24.99 6.64
N ARG A 154 -5.24 -23.70 6.95
CA ARG A 154 -6.10 -23.30 8.06
C ARG A 154 -7.51 -23.86 7.83
N GLY A 155 -7.99 -24.67 8.77
CA GLY A 155 -9.28 -25.35 8.68
C GLY A 155 -9.25 -26.72 7.99
N ILE A 156 -8.08 -27.32 7.79
CA ILE A 156 -7.91 -28.70 7.29
C ILE A 156 -7.11 -29.49 8.32
N GLU A 157 -7.64 -30.63 8.78
CA GLU A 157 -7.02 -31.42 9.86
C GLU A 157 -6.05 -32.52 9.35
N LEU A 158 -5.71 -32.54 8.06
CA LEU A 158 -4.82 -33.56 7.48
C LEU A 158 -3.33 -33.21 7.60
N MET A 159 -2.69 -33.72 8.66
CA MET A 159 -1.26 -33.58 8.94
C MET A 159 -0.33 -34.23 7.90
N SER A 160 -0.82 -35.18 7.09
CA SER A 160 -0.04 -35.86 6.04
C SER A 160 -0.10 -35.19 4.67
N LEU A 161 -1.02 -34.23 4.47
CA LEU A 161 -1.22 -33.60 3.16
C LEU A 161 -0.01 -32.73 2.75
N ASP A 162 0.36 -32.74 1.47
CA ASP A 162 1.43 -31.87 0.98
C ASP A 162 1.07 -30.37 1.13
N ALA A 163 2.06 -29.51 1.41
CA ALA A 163 1.86 -28.07 1.61
C ALA A 163 1.43 -27.33 0.33
N SER A 164 1.54 -27.99 -0.83
CA SER A 164 1.08 -27.49 -2.14
C SER A 164 -0.45 -27.39 -2.23
N TRP A 165 -1.19 -28.13 -1.39
CA TRP A 165 -2.64 -28.04 -1.31
C TRP A 165 -3.05 -26.91 -0.38
N VAL A 166 -3.84 -25.98 -0.90
CA VAL A 166 -4.18 -24.72 -0.21
C VAL A 166 -5.67 -24.62 0.10
N SER A 167 -5.99 -23.96 1.21
CA SER A 167 -7.35 -23.63 1.62
C SER A 167 -7.90 -22.43 0.84
N SER A 168 -9.21 -22.19 1.00
CA SER A 168 -9.94 -21.06 0.42
C SER A 168 -9.36 -19.70 0.83
N ALA A 169 -8.92 -19.58 2.09
CA ALA A 169 -8.31 -18.36 2.61
C ALA A 169 -6.98 -18.04 1.92
N SER A 170 -6.15 -19.06 1.68
CA SER A 170 -4.89 -18.90 0.96
C SER A 170 -5.10 -18.58 -0.52
N TRP A 171 -6.12 -19.18 -1.15
CA TRP A 171 -6.54 -18.82 -2.49
C TRP A 171 -6.97 -17.34 -2.56
N TYR A 172 -7.73 -16.85 -1.58
CA TYR A 172 -8.09 -15.44 -1.46
C TYR A 172 -6.85 -14.54 -1.37
N PHE A 173 -5.90 -14.85 -0.47
CA PHE A 173 -4.69 -14.04 -0.34
C PHE A 173 -3.85 -14.00 -1.62
N LEU A 174 -3.74 -15.14 -2.31
CA LEU A 174 -3.08 -15.21 -3.62
C LEU A 174 -3.75 -14.26 -4.62
N ASN A 175 -5.08 -14.25 -4.70
CA ASN A 175 -5.81 -13.33 -5.56
C ASN A 175 -5.61 -11.87 -5.17
N VAL A 176 -5.62 -11.53 -3.89
CA VAL A 176 -5.40 -10.14 -3.46
C VAL A 176 -4.02 -9.63 -3.90
N PHE A 177 -2.98 -10.45 -3.78
CA PHE A 177 -1.63 -10.07 -4.22
C PHE A 177 -1.47 -10.10 -5.74
N GLY A 178 -2.08 -11.07 -6.43
CA GLY A 178 -1.97 -11.23 -7.88
C GLY A 178 -2.80 -10.23 -8.69
N LEU A 179 -3.95 -9.78 -8.18
CA LEU A 179 -4.84 -8.85 -8.88
C LEU A 179 -4.36 -7.40 -8.83
N ARG A 180 -3.34 -7.07 -8.02
CA ARG A 180 -2.81 -5.70 -7.89
C ARG A 180 -2.36 -5.11 -9.23
N SER A 181 -1.66 -5.89 -10.07
CA SER A 181 -1.24 -5.44 -11.40
C SER A 181 -2.42 -5.29 -12.37
N ILE A 182 -3.45 -6.13 -12.22
CA ILE A 182 -4.66 -6.07 -13.03
C ILE A 182 -5.46 -4.80 -12.69
N TYR A 183 -5.52 -4.42 -11.42
CA TYR A 183 -6.13 -3.15 -11.02
C TYR A 183 -5.41 -1.96 -11.65
N ALA A 184 -4.07 -1.95 -11.68
CA ALA A 184 -3.31 -0.90 -12.37
C ALA A 184 -3.66 -0.80 -13.86
N LEU A 185 -3.89 -1.93 -14.54
CA LEU A 185 -4.25 -1.95 -15.96
C LEU A 185 -5.70 -1.49 -16.21
N VAL A 186 -6.64 -1.83 -15.33
CA VAL A 186 -8.06 -1.49 -15.49
C VAL A 186 -8.35 -0.04 -15.07
N LEU A 187 -7.73 0.43 -13.99
CA LEU A 187 -8.05 1.71 -13.36
C LEU A 187 -6.97 2.81 -13.61
N GLY A 188 -5.78 2.45 -14.11
CA GLY A 188 -4.70 3.39 -14.48
C GLY A 188 -3.55 3.51 -13.45
N GLU A 189 -2.50 4.30 -13.74
CA GLU A 189 -1.29 4.38 -12.88
C GLU A 189 -1.50 5.10 -11.52
N ASN A 190 -2.61 5.81 -11.32
CA ASN A 190 -2.89 6.60 -10.10
C ASN A 190 -3.91 5.94 -9.16
N ASN A 191 -3.89 4.61 -9.04
CA ASN A 191 -4.87 3.94 -8.21
C ASN A 191 -4.43 3.90 -6.75
N ALA A 192 -5.31 4.38 -5.87
CA ALA A 192 -5.26 4.08 -4.44
C ALA A 192 -5.49 2.59 -4.10
N ALA A 193 -5.41 1.70 -5.11
CA ALA A 193 -5.44 0.25 -4.97
C ALA A 193 -4.05 -0.33 -4.62
N ASP A 194 -3.00 0.50 -4.67
CA ASP A 194 -1.64 0.17 -4.23
C ASP A 194 -1.48 0.19 -2.69
#